data_AF-A0A3C1HU97-F1
#
_entry.id   AF-A0A3C1HU97-F1
#
_cell.length_a   1.000
_cell.length_b   1.000
_cell.length_c   1.000
_cell.angle_alpha   90.00
_cell.angle_beta   90.00
_cell.angle_gamma   90.00
#
_symmetry.space_group_name_H-M   'P 1'
#
loop_
_entity.id
_entity.type
_entity.pdbx_description
1 polymer ?
#
loop_
_entity_poly.entity_id
_entity_poly.type
_entity_poly.pdbx_seq_one_letter_code
_entity_poly.pdbx_strand_id
1 'polypeptide(L)' 'MFSLKKNLKFITIDQKYLKTLHDSCSEVYYKPSGYESKPYIEILVKDNGIDSFCHGLEENDTNKDEALF' A
#
# COMPACT_ATOMS: atom_id res chain seq x y z
N MET A 1 19.41 -11.93 1.85
CA MET A 1 19.36 -10.91 0.77
C MET A 1 17.93 -10.78 0.31
N PHE A 2 17.32 -9.61 0.48
CA PHE A 2 15.93 -9.35 0.08
C PHE A 2 15.83 -9.25 -1.45
N SER A 3 14.86 -9.95 -2.06
CA SER A 3 14.65 -9.92 -3.51
C SER A 3 13.30 -9.28 -3.82
N LEU A 4 13.33 -7.98 -4.15
CA LEU A 4 12.14 -7.19 -4.46
C LEU A 4 11.30 -7.84 -5.57
N LYS A 5 11.95 -8.38 -6.60
CA LYS A 5 11.29 -8.95 -7.79
C LYS A 5 10.41 -10.18 -7.50
N LYS A 6 10.67 -10.92 -6.42
CA LYS A 6 9.86 -12.07 -5.99
C LYS A 6 8.77 -11.70 -4.99
N ASN A 7 8.95 -10.57 -4.31
CA ASN A 7 8.12 -10.15 -3.17
C ASN A 7 7.17 -9.00 -3.53
N LEU A 8 7.25 -8.45 -4.74
CA LEU A 8 6.43 -7.35 -5.23
C LEU A 8 5.25 -7.86 -6.07
N LYS A 9 4.04 -7.43 -5.73
CA LYS A 9 2.80 -7.73 -6.47
C LYS A 9 1.95 -6.48 -6.61
N PHE A 10 1.15 -6.43 -7.67
CA PHE A 10 0.08 -5.44 -7.79
C PHE A 10 -1.23 -6.08 -7.37
N ILE A 11 -1.94 -5.44 -6.44
CA ILE A 11 -3.21 -5.91 -5.92
C ILE A 11 -4.26 -4.80 -6.00
N THR A 12 -5.53 -5.16 -5.96
CA THR A 12 -6.61 -4.22 -5.69
C THR A 12 -7.08 -4.43 -4.26
N ILE A 13 -7.31 -3.35 -3.52
CA ILE A 13 -7.72 -3.39 -2.11
C ILE A 13 -9.10 -2.77 -2.00
N ASP A 14 -10.01 -3.47 -1.31
CA ASP A 14 -11.32 -2.94 -0.98
C ASP A 14 -11.19 -1.67 -0.12
N GLN A 15 -11.79 -0.57 -0.57
CA GLN A 15 -11.63 0.73 0.10
C GLN A 15 -12.37 0.79 1.44
N LYS A 16 -13.41 -0.03 1.66
CA LYS A 16 -14.06 -0.12 2.98
C LYS A 16 -13.15 -0.83 3.98
N TYR A 17 -12.43 -1.86 3.54
CA TYR A 17 -11.42 -2.52 4.35
C TYR A 17 -10.30 -1.55 4.74
N LEU A 18 -9.73 -0.84 3.76
CA LEU A 18 -8.64 0.12 4.01
C LEU A 18 -9.10 1.26 4.94
N LYS A 19 -10.34 1.75 4.75
CA LYS A 19 -10.95 2.73 5.65
C LYS A 19 -11.08 2.20 7.07
N THR A 20 -11.54 0.96 7.24
CA THR A 20 -11.72 0.35 8.57
C THR A 20 -10.38 0.21 9.30
N LEU A 21 -9.32 -0.14 8.57
CA LEU A 21 -7.96 -0.18 9.12
C LEU A 21 -7.48 1.23 9.52
N HIS A 22 -7.68 2.23 8.67
CA HIS A 22 -7.33 3.62 8.97
C HIS A 22 -8.07 4.17 10.19
N ASP A 23 -9.38 3.92 10.28
CA ASP A 23 -10.22 4.32 11.42
C ASP A 23 -9.74 3.66 12.73
N SER A 24 -9.05 2.51 12.65
CA SER A 24 -8.47 1.80 13.79
C SER A 24 -7.00 2.16 14.08
N CYS A 25 -6.26 2.63 13.07
CA CYS A 25 -4.83 2.92 13.12
C CYS A 25 -4.49 4.04 12.12
N SER A 26 -4.22 5.24 12.65
CA SER A 26 -3.99 6.46 11.85
C SER A 26 -2.79 6.38 10.91
N GLU A 27 -1.85 5.47 11.17
CA GLU A 27 -0.66 5.19 10.38
C GLU A 27 -0.99 4.47 9.07
N VAL A 28 -2.16 3.82 8.98
CA VAL A 28 -2.62 3.22 7.72
C VAL A 28 -3.11 4.34 6.80
N TYR A 29 -2.42 4.58 5.70
CA TYR A 29 -2.86 5.57 4.72
C TYR A 29 -4.18 5.18 4.06
N TYR A 30 -5.14 6.11 4.02
CA TYR A 30 -6.42 5.95 3.34
C TYR A 30 -6.79 7.20 2.55
N LYS A 31 -7.19 7.03 1.30
CA LYS A 31 -7.65 8.12 0.42
C LYS A 31 -9.09 7.85 -0.02
N PRO A 32 -10.07 8.68 0.38
CA PRO A 32 -11.49 8.36 0.25
C PRO A 32 -12.08 8.44 -1.16
N SER A 33 -11.38 9.02 -2.14
CA SER A 33 -11.92 9.20 -3.49
C SER A 33 -10.84 9.15 -4.57
N GLY A 34 -11.14 8.49 -5.69
CA GLY A 34 -10.28 8.43 -6.89
C GLY A 34 -9.29 7.26 -6.93
N TYR A 35 -9.40 6.32 -5.99
CA TYR A 35 -8.46 5.20 -5.80
C TYR A 35 -9.13 3.82 -5.77
N GLU A 36 -10.46 3.77 -5.95
CA GLU A 36 -11.26 2.54 -5.96
C GLU A 36 -10.75 1.48 -6.95
N SER A 37 -10.22 1.92 -8.09
CA SER A 37 -9.73 1.05 -9.15
C SER A 37 -8.21 1.10 -9.35
N LYS A 38 -7.48 1.79 -8.46
CA LYS A 38 -6.02 1.91 -8.60
C LYS A 38 -5.31 0.71 -7.97
N PRO A 39 -4.29 0.15 -8.64
CA PRO A 39 -3.52 -0.93 -8.07
C PRO A 39 -2.63 -0.41 -6.92
N TYR A 40 -2.55 -1.23 -5.88
CA TYR A 40 -1.61 -1.08 -4.77
C TYR A 40 -0.41 -1.99 -5.02
N ILE A 41 0.78 -1.51 -4.67
CA ILE A 41 2.00 -2.31 -4.63
C ILE A 41 2.02 -3.01 -3.27
N GLU A 42 1.93 -4.33 -3.29
CA GLU A 42 2.16 -5.17 -2.12
C GLU A 42 3.62 -5.62 -2.09
N ILE A 43 4.27 -5.42 -0.95
CA ILE A 43 5.62 -5.91 -0.67
C ILE A 43 5.54 -6.86 0.52
N LEU A 44 5.94 -8.12 0.28
CA LEU A 44 6.13 -9.09 1.35
C LEU A 44 7.48 -8.87 2.04
N VAL A 45 7.44 -8.48 3.31
CA VAL A 45 8.60 -8.36 4.19
C VAL A 45 8.62 -9.57 5.12
N LYS A 46 9.71 -10.33 5.09
CA LYS A 46 9.94 -11.46 6.01
C LYS A 46 10.99 -11.04 7.02
N ASP A 47 10.58 -10.83 8.26
CA ASP A 47 11.50 -10.52 9.37
C ASP A 47 11.28 -11.50 10.53
N ASN A 48 12.34 -12.18 10.96
CA ASN A 48 12.33 -13.09 12.11
C ASN A 48 11.19 -14.16 12.11
N GLY A 49 10.77 -14.63 10.93
CA GLY A 49 9.69 -15.61 10.77
C GLY A 49 8.28 -15.01 10.73
N ILE A 50 8.16 -13.68 10.81
CA ILE A 50 6.91 -12.94 10.64
C ILE A 50 6.84 -12.45 9.19
N ASP A 51 5.74 -12.80 8.52
CA ASP A 51 5.41 -12.30 7.20
C ASP A 51 4.52 -11.05 7.36
N SER A 52 5.04 -9.90 6.94
CA SER A 52 4.32 -8.61 6.94
C SER A 52 4.10 -8.14 5.51
N PHE A 53 2.95 -7.52 5.25
CA PHE A 53 2.63 -6.94 3.94
C PHE A 53 2.59 -5.43 4.04
N CYS A 54 3.33 -4.75 3.17
CA CYS A 54 3.27 -3.31 3.00
C CYS A 54 2.49 -2.99 1.72
N HIS A 55 1.50 -2.11 1.81
CA HIS A 55 0.71 -1.67 0.67
C HIS A 55 1.04 -0.20 0.36
N GLY A 56 1.62 0.05 -0.81
CA GLY A 56 1.87 1.39 -1.33
C GLY A 56 0.91 1.73 -2.46
N LEU A 57 0.47 2.98 -2.56
CA LEU A 57 -0.35 3.45 -3.68
C LEU A 57 0.54 3.97 -4.82
N GLU A 58 0.28 3.51 -6.05
CA GLU A 58 0.88 4.13 -7.23
C GLU A 58 0.13 5.43 -7.55
N GLU A 59 0.71 6.56 -7.15
CA GLU A 59 0.22 7.87 -7.56
C GLU A 59 0.86 8.25 -8.90
N ASN A 60 0.03 8.34 -9.95
CA ASN A 60 0.42 9.01 -11.20
C ASN A 60 0.40 10.51 -10.93
N ASP A 61 1.48 11.00 -10.34
CA ASP A 61 1.58 12.40 -9.98
C ASP A 61 2.00 13.22 -11.21
N THR A 62 1.08 14.07 -11.67
CA THR A 62 1.44 15.15 -12.61
C THR A 62 2.00 16.36 -11.84
N ASN A 63 2.06 16.30 -10.50
CA ASN A 63 2.55 17.37 -9.65
C ASN A 63 3.50 16.81 -8.56
N LYS A 64 4.79 16.75 -8.88
CA LYS A 64 5.88 16.03 -8.18
C LYS A 64 6.16 16.42 -6.71
N ASP A 65 5.33 17.21 -6.03
CA ASP A 65 5.70 17.81 -4.76
C ASP A 65 5.21 17.05 -3.50
N GLU A 66 4.44 15.97 -3.62
CA GLU A 66 3.93 15.23 -2.44
C GLU A 66 3.98 13.70 -2.57
N ALA A 67 5.15 13.13 -2.90
CA ALA A 67 5.39 11.70 -2.68
C ALA A 67 6.06 11.48 -1.31
N LEU A 68 5.25 11.22 -0.27
CA LEU A 68 5.74 10.82 1.06
C LEU A 68 5.89 9.29 1.13
N PHE A 69 7.14 8.85 1.36
CA PHE A 69 7.49 7.46 1.70
C PHE A 69 7.17 7.15 3.15
#